data_AF-A0A9D6DZT6-F1
#
_entry.id   AF-A0A9D6DZT6-F1
#
_cell.length_a   1.000
_cell.length_b   1.000
_cell.length_c   1.000
_cell.angle_alpha   90.00
_cell.angle_beta   90.00
_cell.angle_gamma   90.00
#
_symmetry.space_group_name_H-M   'P 1'
#
loop_
_entity.id
_entity.type
_entity.pdbx_description
1 polymer ?
#
loop_
_entity_poly.entity_id
_entity_poly.type
_entity_poly.pdbx_seq_one_letter_code
_entity_poly.pdbx_strand_id
1 'polypeptide(L)'
;MGCRSLRRSFALPCRIVDEAISLAPEELKRNLNRLVTVALQEYIARKKEQAFEAAMQEMARDPAIRSESRSVNEAFLQTEMDGL
;
A
#
# COMPACT_ATOMS: atom_id res chain seq x y z
N MET A 1 22.29 2.35 -6.67
CA MET A 1 22.96 1.07 -6.95
C MET A 1 21.96 -0.07 -6.75
N GLY A 2 21.39 -0.61 -7.83
CA GLY A 2 20.31 -1.59 -7.75
C GLY A 2 20.83 -3.02 -7.61
N CYS A 3 20.45 -3.70 -6.53
CA CYS A 3 20.61 -5.15 -6.44
C CYS A 3 19.65 -5.80 -7.45
N ARG A 4 20.20 -6.41 -8.52
CA ARG A 4 19.39 -7.02 -9.60
C ARG A 4 18.58 -8.23 -9.13
N SER A 5 19.12 -9.00 -8.19
CA SER A 5 18.41 -10.07 -7.49
C SER A 5 19.21 -10.47 -6.23
N LEU A 6 18.50 -10.75 -5.14
CA LEU A 6 19.08 -11.26 -3.90
C LEU A 6 18.67 -12.73 -3.75
N ARG A 7 19.64 -13.64 -3.74
CA ARG A 7 19.40 -15.07 -3.48
C ARG A 7 19.77 -15.39 -2.03
N ARG A 8 18.80 -15.88 -1.26
CA ARG A 8 18.96 -16.26 0.15
C ARG A 8 18.14 -17.50 0.44
N SER A 9 18.68 -18.36 1.30
CA SER A 9 17.97 -19.52 1.83
C SER A 9 17.36 -19.16 3.17
N PHE A 10 16.09 -19.52 3.38
CA PHE A 10 15.37 -19.30 4.62
C PHE A 10 14.72 -20.59 5.07
N ALA A 11 14.70 -20.83 6.38
CA ALA A 11 13.89 -21.88 6.96
C ALA A 11 12.49 -21.31 7.21
N LEU A 12 11.51 -21.78 6.45
CA LEU A 12 10.10 -21.42 6.61
C LEU A 12 9.34 -22.60 7.21
N PRO A 13 8.39 -22.38 8.12
CA PRO A 13 7.52 -23.45 8.60
C PRO A 13 6.71 -24.04 7.43
N CYS A 14 6.78 -25.37 7.25
CA CYS A 14 6.07 -26.04 6.14
C CYS A 14 4.59 -25.69 6.13
N ARG A 15 3.94 -25.66 7.30
CA ARG A 15 2.52 -25.32 7.44
C ARG A 15 2.13 -24.00 6.76
N ILE A 16 2.95 -22.97 6.92
CA ILE A 16 2.69 -21.64 6.34
C ILE A 16 2.86 -21.68 4.81
N VAL A 17 3.88 -22.41 4.34
CA VAL A 17 4.14 -22.56 2.91
C VAL A 17 3.02 -23.34 2.23
N ASP A 18 2.58 -24.45 2.84
CA ASP A 18 1.51 -25.30 2.33
C ASP A 18 0.18 -24.56 2.28
N GLU A 19 -0.15 -23.80 3.33
CA GLU A 19 -1.34 -22.96 3.37
C GLU A 19 -1.30 -21.89 2.28
N ALA A 20 -0.17 -21.18 2.14
CA ALA A 20 0.01 -20.16 1.11
C ALA A 20 -0.11 -20.76 -0.31
N ILE A 21 0.44 -21.96 -0.55
CA ILE A 21 0.30 -22.66 -1.84
C ILE A 21 -1.16 -23.10 -2.08
N SER A 22 -1.87 -23.55 -1.04
CA SER A 22 -3.27 -24.01 -1.18
C SER A 22 -4.22 -22.89 -1.62
N LEU A 23 -3.97 -21.67 -1.15
CA LEU A 23 -4.75 -20.48 -1.44
C LEU A 23 -4.26 -19.74 -2.70
N ALA A 24 -3.05 -20.03 -3.15
CA ALA A 24 -2.49 -19.40 -4.33
C ALA A 24 -3.22 -19.82 -5.61
N PRO A 25 -3.33 -18.93 -6.61
CA PRO A 25 -3.78 -19.31 -7.95
C PRO A 25 -2.78 -20.30 -8.60
N GLU A 26 -3.27 -21.12 -9.53
CA GLU A 26 -2.52 -22.23 -10.13
C GLU A 26 -1.16 -21.80 -10.72
N GLU A 27 -1.04 -20.57 -11.24
CA GLU A 27 0.22 -20.08 -11.81
C GLU A 27 1.32 -19.86 -10.75
N LEU A 28 0.93 -19.69 -9.48
CA LEU A 28 1.85 -19.42 -8.37
C LEU A 28 2.18 -20.68 -7.56
N LYS A 29 1.31 -21.70 -7.56
CA LYS A 29 1.51 -22.96 -6.80
C LYS A 29 2.83 -23.67 -7.12
N ARG A 30 3.28 -23.59 -8.37
CA ARG A 30 4.48 -24.29 -8.85
C ARG A 30 5.77 -23.46 -8.75
N ASN A 31 5.69 -22.20 -8.33
CA ASN A 31 6.85 -21.32 -8.26
C ASN A 31 6.87 -20.52 -6.95
N LEU A 32 7.49 -21.10 -5.93
CA LEU A 32 7.63 -20.48 -4.61
C LEU A 32 8.34 -19.13 -4.66
N ASN A 33 9.33 -18.93 -5.55
CA ASN A 33 9.98 -17.63 -5.69
C ASN A 33 9.00 -16.55 -6.16
N ARG A 34 8.10 -16.89 -7.09
CA ARG A 34 7.07 -15.97 -7.58
C ARG A 34 6.03 -15.70 -6.49
N LEU A 35 5.60 -16.73 -5.76
CA LEU A 35 4.71 -16.58 -4.60
C LEU A 35 5.30 -15.62 -3.55
N VAL A 36 6.56 -15.83 -3.16
CA VAL A 36 7.26 -14.98 -2.19
C VAL A 36 7.40 -13.55 -2.71
N THR A 37 7.67 -13.37 -4.01
CA THR A 37 7.76 -12.04 -4.63
C THR A 37 6.44 -11.29 -4.52
N VAL A 38 5.31 -11.94 -4.85
CA VAL A 38 3.97 -11.35 -4.73
C VAL A 38 3.66 -11.01 -3.27
N ALA A 39 3.90 -11.92 -2.34
CA ALA A 39 3.67 -11.70 -0.91
C ALA A 39 4.47 -10.50 -0.36
N LEU A 40 5.72 -10.32 -0.79
CA LEU A 40 6.53 -9.17 -0.41
C LEU A 40 6.01 -7.86 -1.00
N GLN A 41 5.54 -7.87 -2.25
CA GLN A 41 4.94 -6.70 -2.90
C GLN A 41 3.67 -6.26 -2.18
N GLU A 42 2.80 -7.21 -1.83
CA GLU A 42 1.57 -6.94 -1.06
C GLU A 42 1.88 -6.40 0.34
N TYR A 43 2.87 -6.99 1.03
CA TYR A 43 3.31 -6.50 2.33
C TYR A 43 3.81 -5.05 2.25
N ILE A 44 4.62 -4.72 1.24
CA ILE A 44 5.12 -3.36 1.01
C ILE A 44 3.95 -2.41 0.70
N ALA A 45 3.02 -2.81 -0.17
CA ALA A 45 1.86 -2.00 -0.54
C ALA A 45 1.01 -1.67 0.69
N ARG A 46 0.67 -2.68 1.49
CA ARG A 46 -0.09 -2.51 2.74
C ARG A 46 0.63 -1.61 3.74
N LYS A 47 1.96 -1.73 3.85
CA LYS A 47 2.74 -0.85 4.75
C LYS A 47 2.79 0.59 4.28
N LYS A 48 2.87 0.83 2.97
CA LYS A 48 2.79 2.17 2.39
C LYS A 48 1.42 2.80 2.61
N GLU A 49 0.35 2.03 2.39
CA GLU A 49 -1.02 2.49 2.64
C GLU A 49 -1.24 2.86 4.11
N GLN A 50 -0.81 2.01 5.04
CA GLN A 50 -0.86 2.31 6.49
C GLN A 50 -0.09 3.58 6.86
N ALA A 51 1.11 3.75 6.30
CA ALA A 51 1.93 4.95 6.56
C ALA A 51 1.27 6.21 5.97
N PHE A 52 0.68 6.10 4.78
CA PHE A 52 -0.06 7.19 4.15
C PHE A 52 -1.29 7.57 4.96
N GLU A 53 -2.09 6.59 5.40
CA GLU A 53 -3.27 6.84 6.23
C GLU A 53 -2.89 7.52 7.56
N ALA A 54 -1.82 7.06 8.21
CA ALA A 54 -1.32 7.68 9.43
C ALA A 54 -0.91 9.15 9.19
N ALA A 55 -0.16 9.42 8.12
CA ALA A 55 0.23 10.79 7.75
C ALA A 55 -1.00 11.67 7.45
N MET A 56 -2.00 11.14 6.75
CA MET A 56 -3.25 11.86 6.48
C MET A 56 -4.02 12.18 7.76
N GLN A 57 -4.05 11.27 8.74
CA GLN A 57 -4.66 11.53 10.03
C GLN A 57 -3.92 12.61 10.83
N GLU A 58 -2.59 12.63 10.76
CA GLU A 58 -1.79 13.69 11.37
C GLU A 58 -2.05 15.05 10.71
N MET A 59 -2.04 15.11 9.38
CA MET A 59 -2.38 16.32 8.61
C MET A 59 -3.80 16.82 8.90
N ALA A 60 -4.78 15.90 9.02
CA ALA A 60 -6.15 16.27 9.36
C ALA A 60 -6.30 16.86 10.78
N ARG A 61 -5.35 16.58 11.68
CA ARG A 61 -5.32 17.17 13.02
C ARG A 61 -4.62 18.53 13.05
N ASP A 62 -3.86 18.88 12.01
CA ASP A 62 -3.18 20.17 11.91
C ASP A 62 -4.19 21.32 11.65
N PRO A 63 -4.32 22.29 12.57
CA PRO A 63 -5.24 23.41 12.41
C PRO A 63 -4.94 24.30 11.19
N ALA A 64 -3.68 24.45 10.80
CA ALA A 64 -3.28 25.27 9.66
C ALA A 64 -3.73 24.62 8.36
N ILE A 65 -3.47 23.32 8.20
CA ILE A 65 -3.92 22.53 7.03
C ILE A 65 -5.45 22.51 6.93
N ARG A 66 -6.17 22.39 8.06
CA ARG A 66 -7.64 22.47 8.06
C ARG A 66 -8.16 23.83 7.61
N SER A 67 -7.49 24.92 8.01
CA SER A 67 -7.89 26.27 7.62
C SER A 67 -7.69 26.49 6.12
N GLU A 68 -6.53 26.09 5.60
CA GLU A 68 -6.21 26.19 4.18
C GLU A 68 -7.14 25.32 3.33
N SER A 69 -7.36 24.06 3.73
CA SER A 69 -8.27 23.14 3.04
C SER A 69 -9.70 23.68 2.99
N ARG A 70 -10.16 24.36 4.06
CA ARG A 70 -11.47 25.03 4.08
C ARG A 70 -11.50 26.18 3.07
N SER A 71 -10.50 27.05 3.07
CA SER A 71 -10.41 28.18 2.12
C SER A 71 -10.39 27.70 0.66
N VAL A 72 -9.65 26.62 0.37
CA VAL A 72 -9.63 26.00 -0.95
C VAL A 72 -11.02 25.47 -1.32
N ASN A 73 -11.68 24.73 -0.43
CA ASN A 73 -13.02 24.20 -0.69
C ASN A 73 -14.07 25.30 -0.91
N GLU A 74 -13.99 26.40 -0.16
CA GLU A 74 -14.87 27.57 -0.34
C GLU A 74 -14.66 28.23 -1.72
N ALA A 75 -13.42 28.36 -2.18
CA ALA A 75 -13.11 28.89 -3.51
C ALA A 75 -13.64 28.00 -4.65
N PHE A 76 -13.57 26.67 -4.48
CA PHE A 76 -14.15 25.72 -5.43
C PHE A 76 -15.68 25.84 -5.50
N LEU A 77 -16.37 25.90 -4.35
CA LEU A 77 -17.83 26.03 -4.31
C LEU A 77 -18.32 27.32 -4.97
N GLN A 78 -17.60 28.43 -4.81
CA GLN A 78 -17.93 29.69 -5.52
C GLN A 78 -17.80 29.54 -7.03
N THR A 79 -16.75 28.84 -7.49
CA THR A 79 -16.50 28.63 -8.92
C THR A 79 -17.49 27.64 -9.54
N GLU A 80 -17.96 26.64 -8.80
CA GLU A 80 -19.00 25.70 -9.26
C GLU A 80 -20.37 26.37 -9.40
N MET A 81 -20.67 27.39 -8.59
CA MET A 81 -21.91 28.18 -8.73
C MET A 81 -21.87 29.17 -9.90
N ASP A 82 -20.68 29.62 -10.33
CA ASP A 82 -20.49 30.50 -11.49
C ASP A 82 -20.57 29.75 -12.85
N GLY A 83 -20.55 28.41 -12.82
CA GLY A 83 -20.54 27.55 -14.01
C GLY A 83 -21.91 27.06 -14.50
N LEU A 84 -23.02 27.51 -13.90
CA LEU A 84 -24.41 27.20 -14.30
C LEU A 84 -25.10 28.38 -14.99
#